data_AF-A0AAE2EAX7-F1
#
_entry.id   AF-A0AAE2EAX7-F1
#
_cell.length_a   1.000
_cell.length_b   1.000
_cell.length_c   1.000
_cell.angle_alpha   90.00
_cell.angle_beta   90.00
_cell.angle_gamma   90.00
#
_symmetry.space_group_name_H-M   'P 1'
#
loop_
_entity.id
_entity.type
_entity.pdbx_description
1 polymer ?
#
loop_
_entity_poly.entity_id
_entity_poly.type
_entity_poly.pdbx_seq_one_letter_code
_entity_poly.pdbx_strand_id
1 'polypeptide(L)'
;MSMTNLLPWRQQRRARRVRFWGGLSAATCILTLATVFSLSMHAHLKLHALQAELAGMQTVQRALSSRLPLATPAPTRQPQRMAWHPVLASLSDAIPAQAWFTELRYQPPSLMINGYASALPALSAMGDALRQIAGFTPGSAGEIRQDNHGRWMFTFQLTGQG
;
A
#
# COMPACT_ATOMS: atom_id res chain seq x y z
N MET A 1 -71.70 -70.07 39.99
CA MET A 1 -70.88 -69.19 40.85
C MET A 1 -70.06 -68.29 39.93
N SER A 2 -70.38 -67.00 39.89
CA SER A 2 -69.82 -66.05 38.92
C SER A 2 -68.37 -65.67 39.28
N MET A 3 -67.45 -65.86 38.32
CA MET A 3 -66.08 -65.36 38.40
C MET A 3 -66.08 -63.85 38.16
N THR A 4 -65.78 -63.09 39.21
CA THR A 4 -65.58 -61.64 39.14
C THR A 4 -64.24 -61.32 38.50
N ASN A 5 -64.31 -60.70 37.31
CA ASN A 5 -63.16 -60.38 36.48
C ASN A 5 -62.36 -59.19 37.06
N LEU A 6 -61.18 -59.48 37.63
CA LEU A 6 -60.25 -58.50 38.23
C LEU A 6 -59.23 -57.90 37.22
N LEU A 7 -59.38 -58.16 35.92
CA LEU A 7 -58.51 -57.59 34.87
C LEU A 7 -58.54 -56.05 34.73
N PRO A 8 -59.66 -55.31 34.95
CA PRO A 8 -59.68 -53.88 34.65
C PRO A 8 -58.81 -53.03 35.60
N TRP A 9 -58.58 -53.49 36.84
CA TRP A 9 -57.81 -52.73 37.84
C TRP A 9 -56.31 -52.63 37.49
N ARG A 10 -55.73 -53.70 36.92
CA ARG A 10 -54.33 -53.70 36.46
C ARG A 10 -54.13 -52.90 35.18
N GLN A 11 -55.12 -52.93 34.27
CA GLN A 11 -55.07 -52.14 33.04
C GLN A 11 -55.17 -50.64 33.32
N GLN A 12 -56.04 -50.19 34.22
CA GLN A 12 -56.14 -48.78 34.58
C GLN A 12 -54.84 -48.23 35.21
N ARG A 13 -54.14 -49.01 36.04
CA ARG A 13 -52.86 -48.58 36.65
C ARG A 13 -51.72 -48.54 35.64
N ARG A 14 -51.70 -49.46 34.68
CA ARG A 14 -50.74 -49.48 33.57
C ARG A 14 -50.98 -48.33 32.60
N ALA A 15 -52.23 -48.07 32.22
CA ALA A 15 -52.58 -46.98 31.31
C ALA A 15 -52.16 -45.61 31.87
N ARG A 16 -52.35 -45.36 33.18
CA ARG A 16 -51.87 -44.13 33.84
C ARG A 16 -50.34 -44.02 33.82
N ARG A 17 -49.63 -45.11 34.14
CA ARG A 17 -48.15 -45.11 34.07
C ARG A 17 -47.65 -44.89 32.65
N VAL A 18 -48.22 -45.58 31.65
CA VAL A 18 -47.84 -45.42 30.24
C VAL A 18 -48.12 -44.00 29.75
N ARG A 19 -49.24 -43.40 30.13
CA ARG A 19 -49.52 -41.98 29.80
C ARG A 19 -48.55 -41.02 30.47
N PHE A 20 -48.21 -41.25 31.74
CA PHE A 20 -47.26 -40.42 32.47
C PHE A 20 -45.85 -40.53 31.90
N TRP A 21 -45.34 -41.75 31.71
CA TRP A 21 -44.01 -42.00 31.14
C TRP A 21 -43.93 -41.61 29.67
N GLY A 22 -44.99 -41.84 28.90
CA GLY A 22 -45.09 -41.39 27.51
C GLY A 22 -45.08 -39.85 27.42
N GLY A 23 -45.82 -39.18 28.29
CA GLY A 23 -45.79 -37.71 28.40
C GLY A 23 -44.42 -37.18 28.80
N LEU A 24 -43.78 -37.80 29.81
CA LEU A 24 -42.43 -37.44 30.25
C LEU A 24 -41.42 -37.62 29.11
N SER A 25 -41.44 -38.76 28.42
CA SER A 25 -40.56 -39.04 27.29
C SER A 25 -40.80 -38.09 26.13
N ALA A 26 -42.06 -37.79 25.80
CA ALA A 26 -42.39 -36.84 24.75
C ALA A 26 -41.90 -35.43 25.09
N ALA A 27 -42.09 -34.99 26.35
CA ALA A 27 -41.58 -33.71 26.81
C ALA A 27 -40.05 -33.63 26.74
N THR A 28 -39.34 -34.68 27.14
CA THR A 28 -37.88 -34.74 27.01
C THR A 28 -37.44 -34.69 25.55
N CYS A 29 -38.08 -35.43 24.64
CA CYS A 29 -37.79 -35.37 23.21
C CYS A 29 -38.05 -33.99 22.60
N ILE A 30 -39.13 -33.33 23.02
CA ILE A 30 -39.44 -31.96 22.56
C ILE A 30 -38.37 -30.98 23.05
N LEU A 31 -37.96 -31.10 24.32
CA LEU A 31 -36.94 -30.23 24.90
C LEU A 31 -35.60 -30.38 24.18
N THR A 32 -35.15 -31.62 23.92
CA THR A 32 -33.89 -31.87 23.22
C THR A 32 -33.93 -31.33 21.79
N LEU A 33 -35.01 -31.58 21.05
CA LEU A 33 -35.20 -31.03 19.70
C LEU A 33 -35.20 -29.50 19.70
N ALA A 34 -35.88 -28.87 20.65
CA ALA A 34 -35.91 -27.42 20.78
C ALA A 34 -34.51 -26.84 21.05
N THR A 35 -33.74 -27.43 21.97
CA THR A 35 -32.36 -26.99 22.22
C THR A 35 -31.46 -27.13 21.01
N VAL A 36 -31.50 -28.27 20.31
CA VAL A 36 -30.70 -28.49 19.08
C VAL A 36 -31.09 -27.47 18.01
N PHE A 37 -32.40 -27.26 17.81
CA PHE A 37 -32.88 -26.29 16.83
C PHE A 37 -32.44 -24.86 17.18
N SER A 38 -32.53 -24.45 18.45
CA SER A 38 -32.04 -23.16 18.90
C SER A 38 -30.53 -23.00 18.67
N LEU A 39 -29.71 -24.00 19.03
CA LEU A 39 -28.26 -23.96 18.82
C LEU A 39 -27.91 -23.85 17.32
N SER A 40 -28.56 -24.65 16.47
CA SER A 40 -28.38 -24.59 15.02
C SER A 40 -28.77 -23.22 14.47
N MET A 41 -29.90 -22.65 14.90
CA MET A 41 -30.34 -21.33 14.47
C MET A 41 -29.35 -20.22 14.87
N HIS A 42 -28.80 -20.28 16.08
CA HIS A 42 -27.76 -19.35 16.53
C HIS A 42 -26.45 -19.50 15.72
N ALA A 43 -26.08 -20.73 15.36
CA ALA A 43 -24.92 -20.98 14.51
C ALA A 43 -25.13 -20.42 13.09
N HIS A 44 -26.31 -20.62 12.50
CA HIS A 44 -26.67 -20.04 11.20
C HIS A 44 -26.69 -18.51 11.22
N LEU A 45 -27.22 -17.90 12.28
CA LEU A 45 -27.22 -16.44 12.45
C LEU A 45 -25.80 -15.89 12.61
N LYS A 46 -24.92 -16.56 13.37
CA LYS A 46 -23.50 -16.18 13.46
C LYS A 46 -22.77 -16.31 12.13
N LEU A 47 -23.00 -17.39 11.39
CA LEU A 47 -22.44 -17.59 10.06
C LEU A 47 -22.87 -16.50 9.08
N HIS A 48 -24.16 -16.12 9.09
CA HIS A 48 -24.67 -15.03 8.26
C HIS A 48 -24.12 -13.66 8.69
N ALA A 49 -23.97 -13.40 9.99
CA ALA A 49 -23.35 -12.17 10.47
C ALA A 49 -21.89 -12.06 10.02
N LEU A 50 -21.13 -13.16 10.09
CA LEU A 50 -19.72 -13.23 9.68
C LEU A 50 -19.58 -13.13 8.15
N GLN A 51 -20.50 -13.73 7.39
CA GLN A 51 -20.57 -13.55 5.94
C GLN A 51 -20.93 -12.12 5.53
N ALA A 52 -21.85 -11.47 6.25
CA ALA A 52 -22.24 -10.09 6.00
C ALA A 52 -21.08 -9.12 6.30
N GLU A 53 -20.30 -9.40 7.35
CA GLU A 53 -19.10 -8.64 7.69
C GLU A 53 -18.01 -8.79 6.62
N LEU A 54 -17.75 -10.02 6.17
CA LEU A 54 -16.80 -10.27 5.07
C LEU A 54 -17.26 -9.65 3.74
N ALA A 55 -18.56 -9.73 3.42
CA ALA A 55 -19.13 -9.09 2.23
C ALA A 55 -19.04 -7.56 2.32
N GLY A 56 -19.29 -6.99 3.49
CA GLY A 56 -19.11 -5.55 3.78
C GLY A 56 -17.67 -5.10 3.61
N MET A 57 -16.70 -5.87 4.11
CA MET A 57 -15.28 -5.58 3.91
C MET A 57 -14.89 -5.64 2.43
N GLN A 58 -15.39 -6.63 1.68
CA GLN A 58 -15.12 -6.74 0.23
C GLN A 58 -15.76 -5.60 -0.58
N THR A 59 -16.96 -5.14 -0.21
CA THR A 59 -17.60 -4.00 -0.90
C THR A 59 -16.91 -2.69 -0.57
N VAL A 60 -16.51 -2.47 0.69
CA VAL A 60 -15.70 -1.31 1.09
C VAL A 60 -14.34 -1.34 0.41
N GLN A 61 -13.67 -2.49 0.33
CA GLN A 61 -12.40 -2.63 -0.39
C GLN A 61 -12.58 -2.37 -1.88
N ARG A 62 -13.65 -2.85 -2.50
CA ARG A 62 -13.97 -2.53 -3.90
C ARG A 62 -14.26 -1.03 -4.10
N ALA A 63 -15.04 -0.42 -3.20
CA ALA A 63 -15.35 1.00 -3.24
C ALA A 63 -14.11 1.87 -2.99
N LEU A 64 -13.19 1.44 -2.11
CA LEU A 64 -11.90 2.08 -1.93
C LEU A 64 -11.01 1.87 -3.15
N SER A 65 -10.96 0.68 -3.75
CA SER A 65 -10.18 0.45 -4.97
C SER A 65 -10.72 1.19 -6.20
N SER A 66 -12.01 1.52 -6.23
CA SER A 66 -12.61 2.35 -7.29
C SER A 66 -12.51 3.84 -7.01
N ARG A 67 -12.38 4.24 -5.73
CA ARG A 67 -12.15 5.63 -5.29
C ARG A 67 -10.69 6.00 -5.14
N LEU A 68 -9.78 5.03 -5.02
CA LEU A 68 -8.43 5.23 -5.50
C LEU A 68 -8.63 5.42 -6.99
N PRO A 69 -8.50 6.65 -7.55
CA PRO A 69 -8.24 6.72 -8.97
C PRO A 69 -7.10 5.73 -9.18
N LEU A 70 -7.23 4.83 -10.16
CA LEU A 70 -6.04 4.24 -10.73
C LEU A 70 -5.11 5.43 -10.88
N ALA A 71 -4.08 5.50 -10.04
CA ALA A 71 -2.92 6.27 -10.37
C ALA A 71 -2.55 5.60 -11.67
N THR A 72 -2.97 6.22 -12.78
CA THR A 72 -2.42 5.99 -14.10
C THR A 72 -0.97 5.73 -13.79
N PRO A 73 -0.42 4.54 -14.09
CA PRO A 73 0.99 4.33 -13.87
C PRO A 73 1.62 5.46 -14.68
N ALA A 74 2.00 6.53 -13.98
CA ALA A 74 2.78 7.60 -14.53
C ALA A 74 3.92 6.80 -15.12
N PRO A 75 4.11 6.84 -16.46
CA PRO A 75 5.00 5.92 -17.14
C PRO A 75 6.23 5.90 -16.27
N THR A 76 6.51 4.74 -15.66
CA THR A 76 7.65 4.56 -14.78
C THR A 76 8.78 4.78 -15.74
N ARG A 77 9.17 6.05 -15.87
CA ARG A 77 10.14 6.56 -16.81
C ARG A 77 11.35 5.94 -16.18
N GLN A 78 11.68 4.75 -16.69
CA GLN A 78 12.76 3.93 -16.18
C GLN A 78 13.86 4.94 -15.94
N PRO A 79 14.33 5.12 -14.69
CA PRO A 79 15.34 6.13 -14.40
C PRO A 79 16.40 5.88 -15.46
N GLN A 80 16.54 6.83 -16.40
CA GLN A 80 17.40 6.64 -17.55
C GLN A 80 18.69 6.15 -16.95
N ARG A 81 19.08 4.93 -17.33
CA ARG A 81 20.17 4.21 -16.67
C ARG A 81 21.45 4.82 -17.19
N MET A 82 21.61 6.09 -16.85
CA MET A 82 22.63 6.97 -17.33
C MET A 82 23.88 6.55 -16.58
N ALA A 83 24.92 6.22 -17.34
CA ALA A 83 26.18 5.81 -16.79
C ALA A 83 26.83 7.02 -16.11
N TRP A 84 26.53 7.23 -14.83
CA TRP A 84 27.07 8.35 -14.05
C TRP A 84 28.59 8.28 -13.89
N HIS A 85 29.18 7.08 -13.89
CA HIS A 85 30.62 6.90 -13.75
C HIS A 85 31.45 7.69 -14.78
N PRO A 86 31.25 7.51 -16.11
CA PRO A 86 32.00 8.28 -17.10
C PRO A 86 31.68 9.78 -17.07
N VAL A 87 30.44 10.16 -16.74
CA VAL A 87 30.03 11.57 -16.61
C VAL A 87 30.77 12.26 -15.46
N LEU A 88 30.84 11.60 -14.30
CA LEU A 88 31.54 12.14 -13.13
C LEU A 88 33.06 12.14 -13.33
N ALA A 89 33.60 11.15 -14.04
CA ALA A 89 35.02 11.09 -14.39
C ALA A 89 35.41 12.25 -15.32
N SER A 90 34.66 12.48 -16.41
CA SER A 90 34.93 13.61 -17.32
C SER A 90 34.73 14.96 -16.63
N LEU A 91 33.73 15.07 -15.76
CA LEU A 91 33.53 16.25 -14.93
C LEU A 91 34.75 16.50 -14.03
N SER A 92 35.27 15.47 -13.36
CA SER A 92 36.41 15.61 -12.46
C SER A 92 37.70 16.05 -13.17
N ASP A 93 37.90 15.58 -14.41
CA ASP A 93 39.07 15.93 -15.23
C ASP A 93 38.97 17.36 -15.79
N ALA A 94 37.74 17.83 -16.05
CA ALA A 94 37.49 19.13 -16.66
C ALA A 94 37.32 20.29 -15.66
N ILE A 95 37.37 20.04 -14.35
CA ILE A 95 37.25 21.10 -13.32
C ILE A 95 38.55 21.94 -13.27
N PRO A 96 38.49 23.26 -13.52
CA PRO A 96 39.64 24.14 -13.37
C PRO A 96 40.02 24.32 -11.89
N ALA A 97 41.32 24.41 -11.59
CA ALA A 97 41.86 24.55 -10.23
C ALA A 97 41.34 25.75 -9.42
N GLN A 98 40.72 26.72 -10.10
CA GLN A 98 40.17 27.96 -9.54
C GLN A 98 38.64 27.94 -9.40
N ALA A 99 38.00 26.78 -9.58
CA ALA A 99 36.58 26.62 -9.33
C ALA A 99 36.29 25.25 -8.70
N TRP A 100 35.24 25.19 -7.89
CA TRP A 100 34.81 23.96 -7.22
C TRP A 100 33.29 23.87 -7.21
N PHE A 101 32.80 22.64 -7.24
CA PHE A 101 31.38 22.34 -7.05
C PHE A 101 31.07 22.18 -5.58
N THR A 102 29.93 22.73 -5.16
CA THR A 102 29.42 22.60 -3.80
C THR A 102 28.17 21.74 -3.76
N GLU A 103 27.37 21.72 -4.83
CA GLU A 103 26.16 20.94 -4.88
C GLU A 103 25.89 20.40 -6.29
N LEU A 104 25.49 19.13 -6.36
CA LEU A 104 25.08 18.45 -7.58
C LEU A 104 23.69 17.84 -7.35
N ARG A 105 22.65 18.41 -7.97
CA ARG A 105 21.27 17.91 -7.86
C ARG A 105 20.80 17.33 -9.18
N TYR A 106 20.51 16.04 -9.20
CA TYR A 106 19.89 15.38 -10.35
C TYR A 106 18.36 15.37 -10.21
N GLN A 107 17.66 15.97 -11.18
CA GLN A 107 16.20 16.04 -11.28
C GLN A 107 15.79 15.69 -12.72
N PRO A 108 15.56 14.39 -13.05
CA PRO A 108 15.28 13.96 -14.41
C PRO A 108 14.23 14.83 -15.11
N PRO A 109 14.52 15.40 -16.31
CA PRO A 109 15.70 15.17 -17.16
C PRO A 109 16.88 16.13 -16.93
N SER A 110 16.84 17.01 -15.93
CA SER A 110 17.83 18.06 -15.69
C SER A 110 18.81 17.73 -14.56
N LEU A 111 20.03 18.27 -14.65
CA LEU A 111 21.09 18.21 -13.65
C LEU A 111 21.47 19.64 -13.28
N MET A 112 21.33 20.01 -12.02
CA MET A 112 21.73 21.32 -11.51
C MET A 112 23.06 21.21 -10.79
N ILE A 113 23.99 22.08 -11.15
CA ILE A 113 25.33 22.16 -10.57
C ILE A 113 25.50 23.54 -9.96
N ASN A 114 25.77 23.59 -8.67
CA ASN A 114 26.13 24.80 -7.96
C ASN A 114 27.60 24.75 -7.56
N GLY A 115 28.28 25.88 -7.66
CA GLY A 115 29.68 25.98 -7.31
C GLY A 115 30.15 27.41 -7.13
N TYR A 116 31.43 27.54 -6.81
CA TYR A 116 32.12 28.82 -6.72
C TYR A 116 33.37 28.82 -7.61
N ALA A 117 33.69 30.00 -8.15
CA ALA A 117 34.92 30.28 -8.88
C ALA A 117 35.63 31.48 -8.25
N SER A 118 36.95 31.40 -8.07
CA SER A 118 37.75 32.51 -7.53
C SER A 118 37.94 33.64 -8.53
N ALA A 119 37.76 33.38 -9.83
CA ALA A 119 37.96 34.36 -10.89
C ALA A 119 36.97 34.16 -12.05
N LEU A 120 36.62 35.25 -12.74
CA LEU A 120 35.70 35.23 -13.88
C LEU A 120 36.20 34.34 -15.06
N PRO A 121 37.50 34.30 -15.40
CA PRO A 121 38.01 33.39 -16.43
C PRO A 121 37.87 31.91 -16.05
N ALA A 122 37.95 31.58 -14.75
CA ALA A 122 37.73 30.22 -14.27
C ALA A 122 36.26 29.82 -14.40
N LEU A 123 35.34 30.78 -14.24
CA LEU A 123 33.91 30.58 -14.46
C LEU A 123 33.60 30.31 -15.94
N SER A 124 34.17 31.08 -16.88
CA SER A 124 33.95 30.84 -18.31
C SER A 124 34.53 29.49 -18.76
N ALA A 125 35.75 29.16 -18.30
CA ALA A 125 36.37 27.87 -18.57
C ALA A 125 35.53 26.70 -18.02
N MET A 126 34.94 26.86 -16.83
CA MET A 126 34.01 25.89 -16.27
C MET A 126 32.74 25.76 -17.11
N GLY A 127 32.15 26.89 -17.54
CA GLY A 127 30.99 26.88 -18.42
C GLY A 127 31.26 26.08 -19.70
N ASP A 128 32.41 26.31 -20.34
CA ASP A 128 32.84 25.60 -21.55
C ASP A 128 33.15 24.12 -21.30
N ALA A 129 33.79 23.77 -20.17
CA ALA A 129 34.00 22.39 -19.75
C ALA A 129 32.67 21.64 -19.58
N LEU A 130 31.68 22.26 -18.94
CA LEU A 130 30.33 21.69 -18.78
C LEU A 130 29.62 21.49 -20.13
N ARG A 131 29.91 22.33 -21.16
CA ARG A 131 29.37 22.12 -22.52
C ARG A 131 29.92 20.88 -23.20
N GLN A 132 31.11 20.41 -22.82
CA GLN A 132 31.79 19.27 -23.44
C GLN A 132 31.42 17.93 -22.80
N ILE A 133 30.60 17.92 -21.75
CA ILE A 133 30.21 16.70 -21.05
C ILE A 133 29.24 15.89 -21.93
N ALA A 134 29.68 14.69 -22.32
CA ALA A 134 28.87 13.76 -23.09
C ALA A 134 27.58 13.38 -22.34
N GLY A 135 26.44 13.46 -23.04
CA GLY A 135 25.12 13.10 -22.51
C GLY A 135 24.29 14.26 -21.95
N PHE A 136 24.86 15.47 -21.86
CA PHE A 136 24.15 16.66 -21.40
C PHE A 136 24.29 17.82 -22.37
N THR A 137 23.20 18.53 -22.61
CA THR A 137 23.24 19.86 -23.23
C THR A 137 23.27 20.92 -22.13
N PRO A 138 24.17 21.90 -22.20
CA PRO A 138 24.13 23.05 -21.31
C PRO A 138 22.79 23.77 -21.51
N GLY A 139 21.95 23.78 -20.48
CA GLY A 139 20.75 24.59 -20.42
C GLY A 139 21.09 26.05 -20.15
N SER A 140 20.07 26.85 -19.85
CA SER A 140 20.29 28.24 -19.44
C SER A 140 21.22 28.28 -18.23
N ALA A 141 22.34 29.01 -18.35
CA ALA A 141 23.16 29.36 -17.21
C ALA A 141 22.25 30.10 -16.21
N GLY A 142 22.19 29.59 -14.98
CA GLY A 142 21.44 30.21 -13.90
C GLY A 142 22.12 31.48 -13.41
N GLU A 143 21.77 31.91 -12.20
CA GLU A 143 22.35 33.12 -11.64
C GLU A 143 23.86 32.98 -11.43
N ILE A 144 24.61 33.92 -12.00
CA ILE A 144 26.01 34.17 -11.67
C ILE A 144 26.00 35.36 -10.71
N ARG A 145 26.46 35.16 -9.48
CA ARG A 145 26.45 36.19 -8.44
C ARG A 145 27.81 36.27 -7.78
N GLN A 146 28.30 37.48 -7.55
CA GLN A 146 29.51 37.69 -6.77
C GLN A 146 29.17 37.64 -5.27
N ASP A 147 29.87 36.80 -4.52
CA ASP A 147 29.84 36.71 -3.07
C ASP A 147 30.55 37.91 -2.44
N ASN A 148 30.22 38.23 -1.19
CA ASN A 148 30.84 39.31 -0.41
C ASN A 148 32.36 39.13 -0.23
N HIS A 149 32.87 37.92 -0.44
CA HIS A 149 34.30 37.59 -0.43
C HIS A 149 34.99 37.74 -1.80
N GLY A 150 34.31 38.31 -2.80
CA GLY A 150 34.85 38.50 -4.16
C GLY A 150 34.87 37.24 -5.03
N ARG A 151 34.33 36.12 -4.54
CA ARG A 151 34.19 34.85 -5.27
C ARG A 151 32.92 34.86 -6.12
N TRP A 152 32.90 34.16 -7.23
CA TRP A 152 31.74 34.03 -8.10
C TRP A 152 30.98 32.76 -7.79
N MET A 153 29.76 32.86 -7.28
CA MET A 153 28.82 31.75 -7.18
C MET A 153 28.12 31.57 -8.53
N PHE A 154 28.01 30.32 -8.98
CA PHE A 154 27.34 29.99 -10.22
C PHE A 154 26.40 28.81 -10.04
N THR A 155 25.31 28.85 -10.79
CA THR A 155 24.35 27.76 -10.92
C THR A 155 24.23 27.41 -12.40
N PHE A 156 24.65 26.21 -12.79
CA PHE A 156 24.44 25.70 -14.15
C PHE A 156 23.35 24.64 -14.15
N GLN A 157 22.45 24.73 -15.11
CA GLN A 157 21.47 23.70 -15.39
C GLN A 157 21.88 22.99 -16.69
N LEU A 158 22.01 21.68 -16.63
CA LEU A 158 22.31 20.80 -17.75
C LEU A 158 21.08 19.93 -18.01
N THR A 159 20.67 19.79 -19.25
CA THR A 159 19.55 18.92 -19.62
C THR A 159 20.11 17.64 -20.22
N GLY A 160 19.74 16.48 -19.68
CA GLY A 160 20.12 15.19 -20.24
C GLY A 160 19.50 15.03 -21.62
N GLN A 161 20.32 14.68 -22.62
CA GLN A 161 19.80 14.26 -23.91
C GLN A 161 19.07 12.91 -23.71
N GLY A 162 17.78 12.90 -24.04
CA GLY A 162 16.87 11.75 -23.95
C GLY A 162 17.38 10.53 -24.69
#